data_AF-A0AAP6V7P0-F1
#
_entry.id   AF-A0AAP6V7P0-F1
#
_cell.length_a   1.000
_cell.length_b   1.000
_cell.length_c   1.000
_cell.angle_alpha   90.00
_cell.angle_beta   90.00
_cell.angle_gamma   90.00
#
_symmetry.space_group_name_H-M   'P 1'
#
loop_
_entity.id
_entity.type
_entity.pdbx_description
1 polymer ?
#
loop_
_entity_poly.entity_id
_entity_poly.type
_entity_poly.pdbx_seq_one_letter_code
_entity_poly.pdbx_strand_id
1 'polypeptide(L)'
;MLSDTLEKVQHLFRPNFEKVYIVSFEDCPMIPELEATPLLKCGKWYVSTGKEWICHSDLELSAFEWEFLQSLDVEIRETIHFEVNYLPFQ
;
A
#
# COMPACT_ATOMS: atom_id res chain seq x y z
N MET A 1 -26.65 -3.47 4.98
CA MET A 1 -27.04 -4.69 4.24
C MET A 1 -26.17 -4.96 3.00
N LEU A 2 -25.72 -3.94 2.25
CA LEU A 2 -24.66 -4.12 1.23
C LEU A 2 -23.28 -4.42 1.83
N SER A 3 -22.97 -3.85 3.01
CA SER A 3 -21.73 -4.07 3.78
C SER A 3 -21.43 -5.54 4.07
N ASP A 4 -22.38 -6.24 4.67
CA ASP A 4 -22.19 -7.61 5.18
C ASP A 4 -22.06 -8.62 4.04
N THR A 5 -22.62 -8.30 2.87
CA THR A 5 -22.51 -9.14 1.67
C THR A 5 -21.13 -8.98 1.04
N LEU A 6 -20.58 -7.77 1.02
CA LEU A 6 -19.21 -7.50 0.56
C LEU A 6 -18.17 -8.17 1.46
N GLU A 7 -18.31 -8.07 2.78
CA GLU A 7 -17.39 -8.72 3.74
C GLU A 7 -17.42 -10.25 3.63
N LYS A 8 -18.61 -10.84 3.47
CA LYS A 8 -18.78 -12.30 3.31
C LYS A 8 -18.21 -12.81 1.99
N VAL A 9 -18.35 -12.04 0.92
CA VAL A 9 -17.78 -12.39 -0.39
C VAL A 9 -16.25 -12.29 -0.37
N GLN A 10 -15.68 -11.26 0.28
CA GLN A 10 -14.23 -11.16 0.48
C GLN A 10 -13.65 -12.38 1.21
N HIS A 11 -14.33 -12.92 2.24
CA HIS A 11 -13.88 -14.12 2.95
C HIS A 11 -13.80 -15.38 2.07
N LEU A 12 -14.63 -15.49 1.02
CA LEU A 12 -14.65 -16.65 0.13
C LEU A 12 -13.45 -16.68 -0.82
N PHE A 13 -12.83 -15.54 -1.09
CA PHE A 13 -11.65 -15.43 -1.95
C PHE A 13 -10.32 -15.43 -1.16
N ARG A 14 -10.35 -15.24 0.17
CA ARG A 14 -9.15 -15.09 1.01
C ARG A 14 -8.02 -16.13 0.87
N PRO A 15 -8.24 -17.45 0.65
CA PRO A 15 -7.10 -18.36 0.59
C PRO A 15 -6.18 -18.12 -0.61
N ASN A 16 -6.68 -17.42 -1.64
CA ASN A 16 -5.95 -17.20 -2.88
C ASN A 16 -5.57 -15.75 -3.11
N PHE A 17 -5.79 -14.83 -2.15
CA PHE A 17 -5.45 -13.42 -2.32
C PHE A 17 -4.68 -12.87 -1.11
N GLU A 18 -3.58 -12.15 -1.37
CA GLU A 18 -2.82 -11.39 -0.38
C GLU A 18 -3.34 -9.96 -0.29
N LYS A 19 -3.45 -9.46 0.95
CA LYS A 19 -3.72 -8.04 1.19
C LYS A 19 -2.45 -7.24 0.87
N VAL A 20 -2.60 -6.22 0.04
CA VAL A 20 -1.54 -5.28 -0.32
C VAL A 20 -2.00 -3.84 -0.10
N TYR A 21 -1.03 -2.95 0.07
CA TYR A 21 -1.21 -1.51 0.10
C TYR A 21 -0.72 -0.93 -1.23
N ILE A 22 -1.58 -0.18 -1.91
CA ILE A 22 -1.20 0.60 -3.09
C ILE A 22 -0.88 2.02 -2.62
N VAL A 23 0.32 2.48 -2.95
CA VAL A 23 0.77 3.84 -2.73
C VAL A 23 0.80 4.55 -4.08
N SER A 24 -0.06 5.56 -4.25
CA SER A 24 -0.17 6.33 -5.48
C SER A 24 0.58 7.64 -5.39
N PHE A 25 1.36 7.92 -6.43
CA PHE A 25 2.11 9.14 -6.67
C PHE A 25 1.49 9.94 -7.84
N GLU A 26 0.19 9.74 -8.15
CA GLU A 26 -0.46 10.36 -9.31
C GLU A 26 -0.34 11.89 -9.30
N ASP A 27 -0.58 12.48 -8.12
CA ASP A 27 -0.52 13.92 -7.85
C ASP A 27 0.90 14.39 -7.45
N CYS A 28 1.87 13.48 -7.41
CA CYS A 28 3.24 13.82 -7.05
C CYS A 28 3.97 14.39 -8.27
N PRO A 29 4.54 15.62 -8.19
CA PRO A 29 5.22 16.24 -9.33
C PRO A 29 6.49 15.48 -9.75
N MET A 30 7.10 14.74 -8.83
CA MET A 30 8.23 13.85 -9.07
C MET A 30 8.17 12.68 -8.10
N ILE A 31 8.27 11.45 -8.59
CA ILE A 31 8.29 10.26 -7.72
C ILE A 31 9.60 10.28 -6.93
N PRO A 32 9.55 10.22 -5.58
CA PRO A 32 10.73 10.21 -4.75
C PRO A 32 11.52 8.91 -4.97
N GLU A 33 12.85 9.03 -5.05
CA GLU A 33 13.74 7.88 -4.96
C GLU A 33 13.89 7.54 -3.48
N LEU A 34 13.25 6.43 -3.05
CA LEU A 34 13.34 5.97 -1.68
C LEU A 34 14.49 4.99 -1.53
N GLU A 35 15.29 5.20 -0.48
CA GLU A 35 16.28 4.24 -0.03
C GLU A 35 15.61 2.89 0.30
N ALA A 36 16.30 1.78 0.04
CA ALA A 36 15.76 0.45 0.32
C ALA A 36 15.48 0.22 1.82
N THR A 37 16.21 0.91 2.70
CA THR A 37 16.17 0.67 4.15
C THR A 37 14.87 1.13 4.82
N PRO A 38 14.34 2.34 4.56
CA PRO A 38 13.00 2.73 5.02
C PRO A 38 11.88 1.83 4.48
N LEU A 39 11.96 1.38 3.24
CA LEU A 39 10.94 0.51 2.62
C LEU A 39 10.89 -0.88 3.26
N LEU A 40 12.05 -1.43 3.65
CA LEU A 40 12.14 -2.68 4.42
C LEU A 40 11.49 -2.59 5.80
N LYS A 41 11.33 -1.39 6.37
CA LYS A 41 10.56 -1.20 7.63
C LYS A 41 9.06 -1.22 7.39
N CYS A 42 8.63 -0.75 6.23
CA CYS A 42 7.23 -0.59 5.90
C CYS A 42 6.61 -1.91 5.41
N GLY A 43 7.38 -2.82 4.80
CA GLY A 43 6.82 -4.05 4.24
C GLY A 43 7.83 -5.18 4.04
N LYS A 44 7.28 -6.37 3.73
CA LYS A 44 8.05 -7.57 3.35
C LYS A 44 8.66 -7.41 1.96
N TRP A 45 7.89 -6.86 1.03
CA TRP A 45 8.29 -6.60 -0.34
C TRP A 45 7.45 -5.46 -0.92
N TYR A 46 7.97 -4.84 -1.97
CA TYR A 46 7.22 -3.89 -2.79
C TYR A 46 7.59 -4.06 -4.26
N VAL A 47 6.68 -3.65 -5.15
CA VAL A 47 6.91 -3.55 -6.59
C VAL A 47 6.48 -2.16 -7.04
N SER A 48 7.33 -1.48 -7.82
CA SER A 48 7.00 -0.20 -8.43
C SER A 48 6.46 -0.41 -9.86
N THR A 49 5.31 0.17 -10.14
CA THR A 49 4.65 0.15 -11.45
C THR A 49 4.39 1.58 -11.91
N GLY A 50 5.46 2.30 -12.23
CA GLY A 50 5.38 3.72 -12.61
C GLY A 50 4.98 4.58 -11.40
N LYS A 51 3.78 5.16 -11.44
CA LYS A 51 3.25 6.05 -10.40
C LYS A 51 2.58 5.32 -9.23
N GLU A 52 2.55 4.01 -9.23
CA GLU A 52 1.96 3.22 -8.14
C GLU A 52 2.97 2.23 -7.60
N TRP A 53 3.02 2.10 -6.28
CA TRP A 53 3.80 1.08 -5.60
C TRP A 53 2.87 0.13 -4.90
N ILE A 54 3.06 -1.16 -5.15
CA ILE A 54 2.32 -2.24 -4.53
C ILE A 54 3.18 -2.81 -3.42
N CYS A 55 2.72 -2.65 -2.18
CA CYS A 55 3.46 -2.99 -0.97
C CYS A 55 2.74 -4.11 -0.22
N HIS A 56 3.46 -5.17 0.12
CA HIS A 56 2.97 -6.17 1.06
C HIS A 56 3.58 -5.94 2.44
N SER A 57 2.75 -5.83 3.47
CA SER A 57 3.19 -5.52 4.83
C SER A 57 2.37 -6.25 5.88
N ASP A 58 3.02 -6.59 6.99
CA ASP A 58 2.36 -7.13 8.19
C ASP A 58 1.79 -6.01 9.08
N LEU A 59 2.09 -4.75 8.79
CA LEU A 59 1.56 -3.61 9.52
C LEU A 59 0.08 -3.40 9.20
N GLU A 60 -0.68 -2.92 10.18
CA GLU A 60 -2.00 -2.35 9.93
C GLU A 60 -1.89 -1.08 9.08
N LEU A 61 -2.96 -0.73 8.35
CA LEU A 61 -2.93 0.34 7.36
C LEU A 61 -2.44 1.67 7.95
N SER A 62 -2.95 2.09 9.11
CA SER A 62 -2.54 3.35 9.75
C SER A 62 -1.06 3.38 10.15
N ALA A 63 -0.52 2.25 10.61
CA ALA A 63 0.90 2.13 10.96
C ALA A 63 1.78 2.12 9.70
N PHE A 64 1.32 1.45 8.64
CA PHE A 64 1.96 1.46 7.34
C PHE A 64 2.02 2.88 6.76
N GLU A 65 0.88 3.58 6.69
CA GLU A 65 0.79 4.96 6.22
C GLU A 65 1.75 5.88 6.99
N TRP A 66 1.74 5.77 8.32
CA TRP A 66 2.62 6.56 9.17
C TRP A 66 4.11 6.34 8.84
N GLU A 67 4.57 5.08 8.88
CA GLU A 67 5.97 4.74 8.60
C GLU A 67 6.39 5.13 7.19
N PHE A 68 5.51 4.91 6.21
CA PHE A 68 5.78 5.28 4.82
C PHE A 68 5.94 6.79 4.68
N LEU A 69 5.01 7.58 5.22
CA LEU A 69 5.09 9.04 5.16
C LEU A 69 6.32 9.59 5.90
N GLN A 70 6.78 8.95 6.98
CA GLN A 70 8.02 9.37 7.66
C GLN A 70 9.27 9.18 6.79
N SER A 71 9.23 8.29 5.80
CA SER A 71 10.33 8.08 4.86
C SER A 71 10.41 9.13 3.74
N LEU A 72 9.38 9.98 3.61
CA LEU A 72 9.26 10.98 2.56
C LEU A 72 9.57 12.39 3.05
N ASP A 73 9.97 13.25 2.10
CA ASP A 73 10.02 14.69 2.32
C ASP A 73 8.64 15.24 2.67
N VAL A 74 8.59 16.17 3.62
CA VAL A 74 7.34 16.73 4.17
C VAL A 74 6.45 17.32 3.08
N GLU A 75 7.06 17.92 2.06
CA GLU A 75 6.40 18.65 0.97
C GLU A 75 5.55 17.76 0.06
N ILE A 76 5.87 16.47 -0.04
CA ILE A 76 5.15 15.53 -0.90
C ILE A 76 4.17 14.65 -0.14
N ARG A 77 4.18 14.65 1.20
CA ARG A 77 3.34 13.75 2.01
C ARG A 77 1.85 13.91 1.73
N GLU A 78 1.40 15.14 1.48
CA GLU A 78 0.00 15.45 1.20
C GLU A 78 -0.45 15.07 -0.22
N THR A 79 0.48 14.72 -1.11
CA THR A 79 0.18 14.30 -2.49
C THR A 79 0.15 12.78 -2.66
N ILE A 80 0.44 12.04 -1.59
CA ILE A 80 0.44 10.58 -1.59
C ILE A 80 -0.93 10.05 -1.18
N HIS A 81 -1.46 9.12 -1.97
CA HIS A 81 -2.71 8.42 -1.66
C HIS A 81 -2.47 6.95 -1.37
N PHE A 82 -3.22 6.40 -0.43
CA PHE A 82 -3.13 5.01 -0.02
C PHE A 82 -4.44 4.28 -0.29
N GLU A 83 -4.34 3.08 -0.84
CA GLU A 83 -5.47 2.18 -1.05
C GLU A 83 -5.13 0.77 -0.54
N VAL A 84 -6.15 0.05 -0.08
CA VAL A 84 -6.04 -1.38 0.24
C VAL A 84 -6.58 -2.18 -0.93
N ASN A 85 -5.77 -3.10 -1.45
CA ASN A 85 -6.20 -4.03 -2.50
C ASN A 85 -5.87 -5.49 -2.11
N TYR A 86 -6.41 -6.44 -2.85
CA TYR A 86 -6.19 -7.87 -2.66
C TYR A 86 -5.76 -8.48 -3.99
N LEU A 87 -4.51 -8.95 -4.06
CA LEU A 87 -3.94 -9.54 -5.28
C LEU A 87 -3.90 -11.06 -5.17
N PRO A 88 -4.15 -11.80 -6.25
CA PRO A 88 -4.10 -13.25 -6.19
C PRO A 88 -2.67 -13.74 -5.90
N PHE A 89 -2.53 -14.76 -5.02
CA PHE A 89 -1.29 -15.51 -4.84
C PHE A 89 -0.89 -16.13 -6.19
N GLN A 90 0.38 -15.98 -6.58
CA GLN A 90 0.97 -16.73 -7.70
C GLN A 90 1.39 -18.14 -7.26
#